data_AF-A0A976DSD1-F1
#
_entry.id   AF-A0A976DSD1-F1
#
_cell.length_a   1.000
_cell.length_b   1.000
_cell.length_c   1.000
_cell.angle_alpha   90.00
_cell.angle_beta   90.00
_cell.angle_gamma   90.00
#
_symmetry.space_group_name_H-M   'P 1'
#
loop_
_entity.id
_entity.type
_entity.pdbx_description
1 polymer ?
#
loop_
_entity_poly.entity_id
_entity_poly.type
_entity_poly.pdbx_seq_one_letter_code
_entity_poly.pdbx_strand_id
1 'polypeptide(L)'
;GAAAQASFATIWGPQIPVPLVTAELLPLQTGMDWQGQRLLAFAGIADPERFFTTLRNLGADVIRGEGLADHAPLSETLLKRLEAEAFANGAQLVTTEKDAARLPPHWRMRVLTLVVRLEVPDWSAIDAALARLGL
;
A
#
# COMPACT_ATOMS: atom_id res chain seq x y z
N GLY A 1 10.45 3.30 -4.40
CA GLY A 1 11.59 2.74 -3.65
C GLY A 1 12.84 3.52 -4.00
N ALA A 2 13.97 3.20 -3.35
CA ALA A 2 15.24 3.93 -3.46
C ALA A 2 15.72 4.10 -4.91
N ALA A 3 15.64 3.06 -5.75
CA ALA A 3 16.04 3.13 -7.16
C ALA A 3 15.25 4.20 -7.95
N ALA A 4 13.93 4.23 -7.81
CA ALA A 4 13.09 5.22 -8.49
C ALA A 4 13.40 6.66 -8.03
N GLN A 5 13.71 6.85 -6.75
CA GLN A 5 14.11 8.17 -6.23
C GLN A 5 15.49 8.60 -6.74
N ALA A 6 16.45 7.67 -6.80
CA ALA A 6 17.76 7.94 -7.38
C ALA A 6 17.67 8.29 -8.88
N SER A 7 16.83 7.57 -9.63
CA SER A 7 16.55 7.90 -11.04
C SER A 7 15.88 9.25 -11.18
N PHE A 8 14.91 9.58 -10.32
CA PHE A 8 14.26 10.89 -10.32
C PHE A 8 15.28 12.02 -10.06
N ALA A 9 16.10 11.89 -9.02
CA ALA A 9 17.13 12.88 -8.69
C ALA A 9 18.16 13.06 -9.82
N THR A 10 18.52 11.97 -10.50
CA THR A 10 19.47 12.01 -11.62
C THR A 10 18.88 12.72 -12.85
N ILE A 11 17.63 12.39 -13.21
CA ILE A 11 16.99 12.90 -14.44
C ILE A 11 16.50 14.34 -14.24
N TRP A 12 15.86 14.61 -13.10
CA TRP A 12 15.12 15.85 -12.86
C TRP A 12 15.78 16.77 -11.83
N GLY A 13 16.67 16.27 -10.97
CA GLY A 13 17.31 17.08 -9.92
C GLY A 13 17.92 18.39 -10.41
N PRO A 14 18.68 18.43 -11.53
CA PRO A 14 19.23 19.67 -12.07
C PRO A 14 18.18 20.69 -12.55
N GLN A 15 16.94 20.26 -12.78
CA GLN A 15 15.86 21.08 -13.33
C GLN A 15 14.86 21.55 -12.26
N ILE A 16 14.97 21.07 -11.02
CA ILE A 16 14.03 21.37 -9.94
C ILE A 16 14.65 22.47 -9.05
N PRO A 17 14.14 23.71 -9.08
CA PRO A 17 14.70 24.84 -8.33
C PRO A 17 14.27 24.87 -6.85
N VAL A 18 13.45 23.91 -6.42
CA VAL A 18 12.92 23.81 -5.06
C VAL A 18 13.59 22.68 -4.28
N PRO A 19 13.60 22.72 -2.94
CA PRO A 19 14.11 21.62 -2.13
C PRO A 19 13.45 20.29 -2.48
N LEU A 20 14.26 19.24 -2.63
CA LEU A 20 13.82 17.87 -2.87
C LEU A 20 13.92 17.07 -1.58
N VAL A 21 12.83 16.39 -1.20
CA VAL A 21 12.77 15.53 -0.03
C VAL A 21 12.44 14.11 -0.46
N THR A 22 13.13 13.14 0.14
CA THR A 22 12.87 11.71 -0.07
C THR A 22 12.01 11.14 1.04
N ALA A 23 11.21 10.15 0.70
CA ALA A 23 10.32 9.50 1.65
C ALA A 23 10.04 8.05 1.22
N GLU A 24 9.75 7.18 2.17
CA GLU A 24 9.39 5.79 1.90
C GLU A 24 8.03 5.42 2.47
N LEU A 25 7.29 4.57 1.76
CA LEU A 25 6.07 3.97 2.29
C LEU A 25 6.45 2.71 3.05
N LEU A 26 6.26 2.72 4.36
CA LEU A 26 6.55 1.60 5.25
C LEU A 26 5.26 1.06 5.88
N PRO A 27 5.11 -0.26 6.08
CA PRO A 27 4.01 -0.83 6.85
C PRO A 27 3.95 -0.24 8.26
N LEU A 28 2.75 0.15 8.70
CA LEU A 28 2.51 0.53 10.09
C LEU A 28 2.38 -0.75 10.93
N GLN A 29 3.20 -0.87 11.96
CA GLN A 29 3.10 -1.96 12.93
C GLN A 29 1.86 -1.76 13.81
N THR A 30 0.74 -2.38 13.42
CA THR A 30 -0.53 -2.33 14.16
C THR A 30 -0.68 -3.46 15.19
N GLY A 31 0.40 -4.22 15.43
CA GLY A 31 0.40 -5.40 16.31
C GLY A 31 -0.09 -6.69 15.64
N MET A 32 -0.46 -6.63 14.36
CA MET A 32 -0.77 -7.83 13.57
C MET A 32 0.52 -8.51 13.12
N ASP A 33 0.69 -9.78 13.48
CA ASP A 33 1.79 -10.62 12.99
C ASP A 33 1.40 -11.24 11.64
N TRP A 34 2.07 -10.81 10.57
CA TRP A 34 1.84 -11.30 9.21
C TRP A 34 2.57 -12.61 8.91
N GLN A 35 3.52 -13.01 9.76
CA GLN A 35 4.40 -14.15 9.51
C GLN A 35 3.60 -15.45 9.34
N GLY A 36 3.76 -16.11 8.20
CA GLY A 36 3.10 -17.39 7.88
C GLY A 36 1.60 -17.29 7.62
N GLN A 37 0.99 -16.10 7.67
CA GLN A 37 -0.42 -15.95 7.29
C GLN A 37 -0.60 -16.25 5.80
N ARG A 38 -1.54 -17.13 5.48
CA ARG A 38 -1.94 -17.41 4.10
C ARG A 38 -2.91 -16.32 3.65
N LEU A 39 -2.53 -15.57 2.62
CA LEU A 39 -3.27 -14.38 2.18
C LEU A 39 -3.66 -14.49 0.70
N LEU A 40 -4.91 -14.14 0.42
CA LEU A 40 -5.33 -13.75 -0.92
C LEU A 40 -5.41 -12.22 -0.94
N ALA A 41 -4.47 -11.59 -1.64
CA ALA A 41 -4.35 -10.15 -1.69
C ALA A 41 -5.01 -9.59 -2.95
N PHE A 42 -5.63 -8.41 -2.85
CA PHE A 42 -6.08 -7.66 -4.04
C PHE A 42 -5.81 -6.17 -3.89
N ALA A 43 -5.54 -5.48 -4.99
CA ALA A 43 -5.32 -4.03 -4.97
C ALA A 43 -5.66 -3.35 -6.30
N GLY A 44 -6.37 -2.21 -6.23
CA GLY A 44 -6.68 -1.31 -7.34
C GLY A 44 -5.87 -0.03 -7.27
N ILE A 45 -4.54 -0.17 -7.35
CA ILE A 45 -3.55 0.93 -7.36
C ILE A 45 -2.67 0.83 -8.60
N ALA A 46 -1.86 1.86 -8.87
CA ALA A 46 -0.99 1.91 -10.05
C ALA A 46 0.05 0.77 -10.14
N ASP A 47 0.51 0.25 -8.98
CA ASP A 47 1.45 -0.87 -8.91
C ASP A 47 1.02 -1.86 -7.80
N PRO A 48 0.12 -2.81 -8.12
CA PRO A 48 -0.34 -3.83 -7.18
C PRO A 48 0.79 -4.77 -6.71
N GLU A 49 1.77 -5.04 -7.57
CA GLU A 49 2.88 -5.95 -7.24
C GLU A 49 3.73 -5.45 -6.09
N ARG A 50 3.93 -4.13 -5.98
CA ARG A 50 4.59 -3.53 -4.82
C ARG A 50 3.84 -3.81 -3.51
N PHE A 51 2.52 -3.82 -3.53
CA PHE A 51 1.71 -4.16 -2.35
C PHE A 51 1.88 -5.64 -1.98
N PHE A 52 1.79 -6.56 -2.94
CA PHE A 52 1.97 -7.99 -2.67
C PHE A 52 3.38 -8.32 -2.19
N THR A 53 4.40 -7.67 -2.77
CA THR A 53 5.79 -7.80 -2.34
C THR A 53 5.97 -7.31 -0.90
N THR A 54 5.32 -6.20 -0.52
CA THR A 54 5.33 -5.72 0.87
C THR A 54 4.79 -6.77 1.84
N LEU A 55 3.66 -7.43 1.52
CA LEU A 55 3.10 -8.50 2.35
C LEU A 55 4.06 -9.69 2.49
N ARG A 56 4.70 -10.11 1.39
CA ARG A 56 5.70 -11.20 1.42
C ARG A 56 6.92 -10.83 2.26
N ASN A 57 7.38 -9.58 2.18
CA ASN A 57 8.50 -9.08 2.98
C ASN A 57 8.17 -9.01 4.48
N LEU A 58 6.88 -8.89 4.82
CA LEU A 58 6.38 -9.02 6.20
C LEU A 58 6.23 -10.48 6.65
N GLY A 59 6.57 -11.45 5.78
CA GLY A 59 6.55 -12.88 6.10
C GLY A 59 5.24 -13.60 5.76
N ALA A 60 4.29 -12.94 5.11
CA ALA A 60 3.04 -13.57 4.70
C ALA A 60 3.21 -14.50 3.49
N ASP A 61 2.45 -15.59 3.48
CA ASP A 61 2.29 -16.49 2.34
C ASP A 61 1.17 -15.97 1.42
N VAL A 62 1.53 -15.07 0.49
CA VAL A 62 0.57 -14.53 -0.49
C VAL A 62 0.33 -15.58 -1.58
N ILE A 63 -0.69 -16.41 -1.37
CA ILE A 63 -1.05 -17.52 -2.27
C ILE A 63 -1.60 -17.04 -3.62
N ARG A 64 -2.18 -15.84 -3.65
CA ARG A 64 -2.65 -15.16 -4.86
C ARG A 64 -2.69 -13.65 -4.65
N GLY A 65 -2.24 -12.91 -5.66
CA GLY A 65 -2.42 -11.46 -5.79
C GLY A 65 -3.33 -11.13 -6.97
N GLU A 66 -4.44 -10.44 -6.74
CA GLU A 66 -5.35 -9.93 -7.77
C GLU A 66 -5.10 -8.43 -7.97
N GLY A 67 -4.38 -8.08 -9.04
CA GLY A 67 -4.26 -6.70 -9.49
C GLY A 67 -5.56 -6.24 -10.15
N LEU A 68 -6.15 -5.16 -9.64
CA LEU A 68 -7.33 -4.52 -10.22
C LEU A 68 -6.90 -3.25 -10.95
N ALA A 69 -7.70 -2.83 -11.93
CA ALA A 69 -7.51 -1.51 -12.54
C ALA A 69 -7.64 -0.41 -11.48
N ASP A 70 -6.95 0.71 -11.69
CA ASP A 70 -7.03 1.82 -10.75
C ASP A 70 -8.48 2.29 -10.62
N HIS A 71 -8.94 2.42 -9.36
CA HIS A 71 -10.33 2.73 -9.03
C HIS A 71 -11.39 1.75 -9.56
N ALA A 72 -11.02 0.49 -9.87
CA ALA A 72 -11.99 -0.52 -10.27
C ALA A 72 -13.14 -0.66 -9.25
N PRO A 73 -14.40 -0.81 -9.70
CA PRO A 73 -15.52 -1.07 -8.82
C PRO A 73 -15.34 -2.37 -8.03
N LEU A 74 -15.39 -2.27 -6.70
CA LEU A 74 -15.37 -3.42 -5.79
C LEU A 74 -16.78 -4.01 -5.68
N SER A 75 -17.27 -4.55 -6.80
CA SER A 75 -18.61 -5.14 -6.88
C SER A 75 -18.78 -6.32 -5.92
N GLU A 76 -20.02 -6.54 -5.47
CA GLU A 76 -20.38 -7.67 -4.61
C GLU A 76 -19.98 -9.02 -5.23
N THR A 77 -20.15 -9.18 -6.54
CA THR A 77 -19.78 -10.40 -7.26
C THR A 77 -18.27 -10.65 -7.23
N LEU A 78 -17.45 -9.60 -7.44
CA LEU A 78 -16.01 -9.69 -7.35
C LEU A 78 -15.57 -10.11 -5.95
N LEU A 79 -16.06 -9.42 -4.92
CA LEU A 79 -15.67 -9.68 -3.54
C LEU A 79 -16.09 -11.08 -3.08
N LYS A 80 -17.30 -11.53 -3.42
CA LYS A 80 -17.76 -12.92 -3.13
C LYS A 80 -16.89 -13.97 -3.81
N ARG A 81 -16.47 -13.73 -5.05
CA ARG A 81 -15.57 -14.64 -5.76
C ARG A 81 -14.21 -14.74 -5.05
N LEU A 82 -13.63 -13.60 -4.68
CA LEU A 82 -12.35 -13.57 -3.96
C LEU A 82 -12.47 -14.22 -2.57
N GLU A 83 -13.56 -13.96 -1.84
CA GLU A 83 -13.83 -14.54 -0.52
C GLU A 83 -13.98 -16.06 -0.59
N ALA A 84 -14.76 -16.56 -1.54
CA ALA A 84 -14.95 -17.99 -1.74
C ALA A 84 -13.63 -18.71 -2.05
N GLU A 85 -12.77 -18.09 -2.85
CA GLU A 85 -11.46 -18.64 -3.17
C GLU A 85 -10.48 -18.58 -2.00
N ALA A 86 -10.46 -17.47 -1.26
CA ALA A 86 -9.68 -17.34 -0.04
C ALA A 86 -10.08 -18.42 0.96
N PHE A 87 -11.39 -18.59 1.19
CA PHE A 87 -11.95 -19.64 2.04
C PHE A 87 -11.55 -21.04 1.60
N ALA A 88 -11.67 -21.36 0.31
CA ALA A 88 -11.30 -22.67 -0.23
C ALA A 88 -9.81 -23.02 -0.05
N ASN A 89 -8.94 -22.01 0.05
CA ASN A 89 -7.50 -22.18 0.23
C ASN A 89 -7.03 -21.97 1.69
N GLY A 90 -7.97 -21.78 2.63
CA GLY A 90 -7.65 -21.47 4.02
C GLY A 90 -6.87 -20.16 4.17
N ALA A 91 -7.16 -19.18 3.33
CA ALA A 91 -6.50 -17.89 3.29
C ALA A 91 -7.43 -16.75 3.72
N GLN A 92 -6.82 -15.67 4.20
CA GLN A 92 -7.52 -14.45 4.59
C GLN A 92 -7.43 -13.41 3.46
N LEU A 93 -8.53 -12.72 3.18
CA LEU A 93 -8.52 -11.59 2.25
C LEU A 93 -7.79 -10.40 2.85
N VAL A 94 -6.94 -9.76 2.05
CA VAL A 94 -6.21 -8.54 2.42
C VAL A 94 -6.19 -7.54 1.27
N THR A 95 -6.28 -6.25 1.58
CA THR A 95 -6.19 -5.17 0.60
C THR A 95 -5.48 -3.93 1.14
N THR A 96 -5.37 -2.90 0.31
CA THR A 96 -4.75 -1.61 0.65
C THR A 96 -5.73 -0.70 1.42
N GLU A 97 -5.22 0.28 2.18
CA GLU A 97 -6.08 1.32 2.80
C GLU A 97 -6.96 2.05 1.76
N LYS A 98 -6.41 2.33 0.57
CA LYS A 98 -7.13 3.03 -0.52
C LYS A 98 -8.35 2.24 -0.98
N ASP A 99 -8.23 0.92 -1.09
CA ASP A 99 -9.31 0.05 -1.54
C ASP A 99 -10.28 -0.27 -0.39
N ALA A 100 -9.77 -0.46 0.83
CA ALA A 100 -10.57 -0.68 2.02
C ALA A 100 -11.57 0.47 2.27
N ALA A 101 -11.17 1.71 2.02
CA ALA A 101 -12.05 2.88 2.13
C ALA A 101 -13.24 2.83 1.16
N ARG A 102 -13.11 2.13 0.03
CA ARG A 102 -14.16 1.97 -0.99
C ARG A 102 -15.01 0.70 -0.79
N LEU A 103 -14.64 -0.18 0.15
CA LEU A 103 -15.40 -1.39 0.42
C LEU A 103 -16.81 -1.04 0.92
N PRO A 104 -17.84 -1.80 0.49
CA PRO A 104 -19.15 -1.74 1.12
C PRO A 104 -19.03 -2.03 2.63
N PRO A 105 -19.85 -1.39 3.49
CA PRO A 105 -19.69 -1.49 4.94
C PRO A 105 -19.63 -2.92 5.49
N HIS A 106 -20.43 -3.83 4.95
CA HIS A 106 -20.49 -5.24 5.40
C HIS A 106 -19.25 -6.07 5.03
N TRP A 107 -18.39 -5.58 4.14
CA TRP A 107 -17.12 -6.22 3.76
C TRP A 107 -15.94 -5.79 4.63
N ARG A 108 -16.01 -4.63 5.29
CA ARG A 108 -14.87 -4.06 6.04
C ARG A 108 -14.38 -4.95 7.19
N MET A 109 -15.29 -5.74 7.78
CA MET A 109 -14.93 -6.70 8.84
C MET A 109 -14.39 -8.03 8.32
N ARG A 110 -14.48 -8.28 7.00
CA ARG A 110 -14.09 -9.55 6.37
C ARG A 110 -12.75 -9.48 5.64
N VAL A 111 -12.25 -8.27 5.40
CA VAL A 111 -11.03 -8.02 4.62
C VAL A 111 -10.04 -7.30 5.52
N LEU A 112 -8.86 -7.89 5.69
CA LEU A 112 -7.76 -7.24 6.40
C LEU A 112 -7.22 -6.09 5.55
N THR A 113 -6.71 -5.06 6.21
CA THR A 113 -6.13 -3.90 5.54
C THR A 113 -4.68 -3.76 5.97
N LEU A 114 -3.76 -3.77 5.01
CA LEU A 114 -2.38 -3.38 5.28
C LEU A 114 -2.30 -1.86 5.32
N VAL A 115 -1.96 -1.33 6.48
CA VAL A 115 -1.77 0.09 6.71
C VAL A 115 -0.32 0.45 6.42
N VAL A 116 -0.10 1.52 5.67
CA VAL A 116 1.24 2.06 5.39
C VAL A 116 1.34 3.52 5.83
N ARG A 117 2.54 3.95 6.15
CA ARG A 117 2.85 5.35 6.47
C ARG A 117 3.99 5.83 5.61
N LEU A 118 3.94 7.12 5.31
CA LEU A 118 5.02 7.82 4.64
C LEU A 118 6.04 8.24 5.71
N GLU A 119 7.23 7.63 5.65
CA GLU A 119 8.36 7.97 6.50
C GLU A 119 9.28 8.92 5.75
N VAL A 120 9.52 10.10 6.32
CA VAL A 120 10.47 11.09 5.79
C VAL A 120 11.68 11.08 6.72
N PRO A 121 12.87 10.64 6.26
CA PRO A 121 14.05 10.55 7.12
C PRO A 121 14.54 11.90 7.65
N ASP A 122 14.32 12.97 6.88
CA ASP A 122 14.72 14.34 7.24
C ASP A 122 13.60 15.33 6.91
N TRP A 123 12.97 15.87 7.96
CA TRP A 123 11.89 16.85 7.86
C TRP A 123 12.38 18.29 7.71
N SER A 124 13.68 18.57 7.90
CA SER A 124 14.20 19.94 8.01
C SER A 124 13.84 20.84 6.83
N ALA A 125 13.89 20.32 5.60
CA ALA A 125 13.53 21.05 4.40
C ALA A 125 12.03 21.34 4.31
N ILE A 126 11.17 20.44 4.82
CA ILE A 126 9.72 20.64 4.89
C ILE A 126 9.41 21.69 5.96
N ASP A 127 9.98 21.56 7.15
CA ASP A 127 9.78 22.49 8.27
C ASP A 127 10.21 23.91 7.91
N ALA A 128 11.38 24.06 7.25
CA ALA A 128 11.84 25.35 6.77
C ALA A 128 10.92 25.96 5.68
N ALA A 129 10.22 25.13 4.91
CA ALA A 129 9.22 25.60 3.96
C ALA A 129 7.92 26.04 4.66
N LEU A 130 7.44 25.27 5.64
CA LEU A 130 6.24 25.59 6.41
C LEU A 130 6.43 26.86 7.26
N ALA A 131 7.59 27.01 7.91
CA ALA A 131 7.92 28.19 8.71
C ALA A 131 7.90 29.49 7.88
N ARG A 132 8.29 29.44 6.60
CA ARG A 132 8.19 30.59 5.68
C ARG A 132 6.74 31.00 5.38
N LEU A 133 5.78 30.09 5.57
CA LEU A 133 4.35 30.33 5.43
C LEU A 133 3.69 30.72 6.77
N GLY A 134 4.45 30.73 7.87
CA GLY A 134 3.93 31.01 9.22
C GLY A 134 3.14 29.86 9.84
N LEU A 135 3.35 28.63 9.37
CA LEU A 135 2.82 27.38 9.95
C LEU A 135 3.83 26.75 10.91
#